data_AF-A0A2E9BCB5-F1
#
_entry.id   AF-A0A2E9BCB5-F1
#
_cell.length_a   1.000
_cell.length_b   1.000
_cell.length_c   1.000
_cell.angle_alpha   90.00
_cell.angle_beta   90.00
_cell.angle_gamma   90.00
#
_symmetry.space_group_name_H-M   'P 1'
#
loop_
_entity.id
_entity.type
_entity.pdbx_description
1 polymer ?
#
loop_
_entity_poly.entity_id
_entity_poly.type
_entity_poly.pdbx_seq_one_letter_code
_entity_poly.pdbx_strand_id
1 'polypeptide(L)'
;MVPKHWKYIVVALLVLLICVAAYPRQDISPSIYIGTAYLSGLPASSVSIEAYKGTELVGSAYTSSYGNYTLYVTAMQGETVTFKVNGVTANQSITIEQEGDVGNISIYAGEWPQISMTPSSALPNQTIQLHGIHWTPGATINLEGDQSAIGFEFMSYIKSKGGNATPYFNLGSKIEVASDGTWAAPFIVPMGLPVGQSLRANQNPDKELTFIVEDSGGRNLTTTIPMLKLSMDFNPSSSSQGSVVTFTGTNFPVSNADTGAEQNMELGIYYPGVTIATLVGTVTPDINGNISGTFRVPIDAAIGDTYTPSGQTIKLSFLSNNISSSMTDGSKHLVTNLQSMTLSENKGYVGTTIQVNTFGMVPKAGNISPDKFVIGNPAPYGTAYLDTSEIRNSIGRNFLEGFTNITEFPINWTAPSETQLQSSFKVPYLSPGQYEIIIVRDQRLSRTNFTILPGSPPAPTPAQTPVVQYIYETAPTPAPVYNPSQSNKVITAIEDPLFGNLIRVFNFSNRTKTWSFYDPDPDLASINTLHTINSGEVYWIKVHIDGTYTLNNKPRQLYSGWNLVAY
;
A
#
# COMPACT_ATOMS: atom_id res chain seq x y z
N MET A 1 97.32 -10.55 37.00
CA MET A 1 96.71 -11.85 37.36
C MET A 1 95.20 -11.69 37.32
N VAL A 2 94.52 -12.21 36.29
CA VAL A 2 93.06 -12.24 36.25
C VAL A 2 92.59 -13.35 37.22
N PRO A 3 91.63 -13.10 38.12
CA PRO A 3 91.20 -14.12 39.08
C PRO A 3 90.66 -15.34 38.34
N LYS A 4 91.06 -16.54 38.80
CA LYS A 4 90.70 -17.84 38.21
C LYS A 4 89.17 -18.07 38.10
N HIS A 5 88.36 -17.24 38.76
CA HIS A 5 86.89 -17.28 38.76
C HIS A 5 86.24 -16.50 37.59
N TRP A 6 86.96 -15.63 36.89
CA TRP A 6 86.39 -14.81 35.80
C TRP A 6 86.08 -15.62 34.53
N LYS A 7 86.85 -16.70 34.28
CA LYS A 7 86.62 -17.59 33.12
C LYS A 7 85.31 -18.38 33.24
N TYR A 8 84.88 -18.70 34.46
CA TYR A 8 83.63 -19.42 34.69
C TYR A 8 82.40 -18.52 34.55
N ILE A 9 82.51 -17.24 34.91
CA ILE A 9 81.41 -16.27 34.78
C ILE A 9 81.15 -15.93 33.31
N VAL A 10 82.19 -15.76 32.49
CA VAL A 10 82.03 -15.46 31.05
C VAL A 10 81.48 -16.66 30.28
N VAL A 11 81.91 -17.89 30.61
CA VAL A 11 81.35 -19.11 30.00
C VAL A 11 79.91 -19.36 30.47
N ALA A 12 79.60 -19.11 31.75
CA ALA A 12 78.22 -19.22 32.25
C ALA A 12 77.29 -18.18 31.62
N LEU A 13 77.74 -16.94 31.40
CA LEU A 13 76.97 -15.90 30.69
C LEU A 13 76.83 -16.20 29.20
N LEU A 14 77.83 -16.77 28.53
CA LEU A 14 77.71 -17.22 27.13
C LEU A 14 76.74 -18.41 27.01
N VAL A 15 76.78 -19.35 27.94
CA VAL A 15 75.84 -20.49 27.97
C VAL A 15 74.43 -20.01 28.31
N LEU A 16 74.26 -19.00 29.18
CA LEU A 16 72.95 -18.39 29.43
C LEU A 16 72.44 -17.61 28.20
N LEU A 17 73.29 -16.88 27.48
CA LEU A 17 72.88 -16.17 26.26
C LEU A 17 72.56 -17.13 25.09
N ILE A 18 73.24 -18.27 25.00
CA ILE A 18 72.94 -19.30 23.98
C ILE A 18 71.67 -20.09 24.36
N CYS A 19 71.42 -20.33 25.66
CA CYS A 19 70.21 -21.02 26.11
C CYS A 19 68.93 -20.16 26.04
N VAL A 20 69.01 -18.83 25.99
CA VAL A 20 67.83 -17.96 25.84
C VAL A 20 67.33 -17.90 24.38
N ALA A 21 68.13 -18.32 23.39
CA ALA A 21 67.73 -18.32 21.98
C ALA A 21 67.15 -19.66 21.47
N ALA A 22 67.07 -20.68 22.32
CA ALA A 22 66.46 -21.97 22.00
C ALA A 22 65.29 -22.24 22.95
N TYR A 23 64.29 -21.36 22.94
CA TYR A 23 62.94 -21.83 23.27
C TYR A 23 62.64 -22.96 22.30
N PRO A 24 62.22 -24.17 22.76
CA PRO A 24 61.67 -25.14 21.84
C PRO A 24 60.56 -24.43 21.08
N ARG A 25 60.64 -24.42 19.74
CA ARG A 25 59.53 -24.00 18.89
C ARG A 25 58.34 -24.75 19.44
N GLN A 26 57.37 -24.03 20.01
CA GLN A 26 56.13 -24.65 20.48
C GLN A 26 55.60 -25.43 19.27
N ASP A 27 55.45 -26.75 19.40
CA ASP A 27 54.93 -27.59 18.33
C ASP A 27 53.47 -27.22 18.11
N ILE A 28 53.24 -26.20 17.28
CA ILE A 28 51.90 -25.77 16.89
C ILE A 28 51.31 -26.92 16.09
N SER A 29 50.25 -27.52 16.62
CA SER A 29 49.52 -28.55 15.91
C SER A 29 48.84 -27.91 14.69
N PRO A 30 49.13 -28.36 13.45
CA PRO A 30 48.54 -27.75 12.26
C PRO A 30 47.04 -28.01 12.24
N SER A 31 46.27 -26.95 11.96
CA SER A 31 44.84 -27.07 11.70
C SER A 31 44.61 -27.62 10.29
N ILE A 32 43.54 -28.37 10.10
CA ILE A 32 43.17 -29.01 8.83
C ILE A 32 41.93 -28.33 8.30
N TYR A 33 42.00 -27.82 7.07
CA TYR A 33 40.87 -27.23 6.38
C TYR A 33 40.51 -28.05 5.15
N ILE A 34 39.24 -28.43 5.06
CA ILE A 34 38.70 -29.21 3.94
C ILE A 34 37.64 -28.36 3.24
N GLY A 35 37.58 -28.43 1.92
CA GLY A 35 36.50 -27.82 1.17
C GLY A 35 36.80 -27.72 -0.30
N THR A 36 36.16 -26.76 -0.97
CA THR A 36 36.25 -26.56 -2.42
C THR A 36 36.79 -25.16 -2.69
N ALA A 37 37.83 -25.06 -3.51
CA ALA A 37 38.32 -23.78 -3.98
C ALA A 37 37.72 -23.43 -5.33
N TYR A 38 37.38 -22.16 -5.49
CA TYR A 38 36.80 -21.59 -6.68
C TYR A 38 37.69 -20.46 -7.18
N LEU A 39 37.89 -20.41 -8.49
CA LEU A 39 38.59 -19.35 -9.17
C LEU A 39 37.65 -18.72 -10.20
N SER A 40 37.31 -17.45 -9.97
CA SER A 40 36.37 -16.68 -10.77
C SER A 40 35.02 -17.38 -10.96
N GLY A 41 34.49 -17.93 -9.86
CA GLY A 41 33.19 -18.61 -9.79
C GLY A 41 33.16 -20.08 -10.24
N LEU A 42 34.26 -20.62 -10.76
CA LEU A 42 34.36 -22.03 -11.17
C LEU A 42 35.17 -22.86 -10.18
N PRO A 43 34.83 -24.14 -9.93
CA PRO A 43 35.68 -25.02 -9.13
C PRO A 43 37.08 -25.12 -9.72
N ALA A 44 38.07 -24.64 -8.97
CA ALA A 44 39.43 -24.48 -9.45
C ALA A 44 40.14 -25.84 -9.43
N SER A 45 40.13 -26.57 -10.53
CA SER A 45 40.70 -27.93 -10.59
C SER A 45 42.19 -27.92 -10.86
N SER A 46 42.96 -28.74 -10.12
CA SER A 46 44.41 -28.89 -10.29
C SER A 46 45.23 -27.60 -10.16
N VAL A 47 44.84 -26.72 -9.24
CA VAL A 47 45.54 -25.46 -8.95
C VAL A 47 46.07 -25.43 -7.51
N SER A 48 47.00 -24.52 -7.23
CA SER A 48 47.51 -24.32 -5.88
C SER A 48 46.52 -23.54 -5.00
N ILE A 49 46.49 -23.88 -3.72
CA ILE A 49 45.92 -23.09 -2.65
C ILE A 49 47.04 -22.76 -1.68
N GLU A 50 47.16 -21.49 -1.32
CA GLU A 50 48.20 -21.01 -0.41
C GLU A 50 47.54 -20.27 0.75
N ALA A 51 47.93 -20.59 1.97
CA ALA A 51 47.49 -19.93 3.19
C ALA A 51 48.59 -19.02 3.72
N TYR A 52 48.25 -17.77 4.03
CA TYR A 52 49.19 -16.75 4.48
C TYR A 52 48.79 -16.15 5.81
N LYS A 53 49.77 -16.02 6.70
CA LYS A 53 49.71 -15.15 7.87
C LYS A 53 50.45 -13.85 7.58
N GLY A 54 49.72 -12.76 7.37
CA GLY A 54 50.32 -11.54 6.83
C GLY A 54 50.96 -11.83 5.47
N THR A 55 52.29 -11.82 5.41
CA THR A 55 53.07 -12.19 4.20
C THR A 55 53.74 -13.56 4.29
N GLU A 56 53.67 -14.25 5.43
CA GLU A 56 54.29 -15.55 5.66
C GLU A 56 53.39 -16.67 5.12
N LEU A 57 53.94 -17.56 4.29
CA LEU A 57 53.23 -18.77 3.83
C LEU A 57 53.20 -19.80 4.97
N VAL A 58 51.99 -20.13 5.42
CA VAL A 58 51.75 -21.02 6.58
C VAL A 58 51.06 -22.33 6.20
N GLY A 59 50.72 -22.53 4.93
CA GLY A 59 50.15 -23.76 4.40
C GLY A 59 50.01 -23.73 2.89
N SER A 60 50.08 -24.89 2.25
CA SER A 60 49.80 -25.02 0.81
C SER A 60 49.21 -26.37 0.47
N ALA A 61 48.31 -26.41 -0.50
CA ALA A 61 47.72 -27.62 -1.03
C ALA A 61 47.47 -27.49 -2.54
N TYR A 62 47.10 -28.60 -3.18
CA TYR A 62 46.55 -28.60 -4.53
C TYR A 62 45.11 -29.08 -4.49
N THR A 63 44.29 -28.50 -5.36
CA THR A 63 42.95 -28.99 -5.58
C THR A 63 42.94 -30.23 -6.45
N SER A 64 42.03 -31.14 -6.14
CA SER A 64 41.65 -32.25 -7.00
C SER A 64 40.65 -31.79 -8.08
N SER A 65 40.15 -32.74 -8.89
CA SER A 65 39.04 -32.49 -9.80
C SER A 65 37.84 -31.93 -9.03
N TYR A 66 37.17 -30.93 -9.61
CA TYR A 66 36.08 -30.16 -8.98
C TYR A 66 36.52 -29.28 -7.80
N GLY A 67 37.79 -28.92 -7.71
CA GLY A 67 38.27 -27.92 -6.75
C GLY A 67 38.40 -28.38 -5.31
N ASN A 68 38.15 -29.66 -5.00
CA ASN A 68 38.22 -30.14 -3.62
C ASN A 68 39.65 -30.21 -3.11
N TYR A 69 39.90 -29.83 -1.86
CA TYR A 69 41.23 -29.83 -1.25
C TYR A 69 41.21 -30.25 0.23
N THR A 70 42.40 -30.57 0.72
CA THR A 70 42.71 -30.69 2.15
C THR A 70 43.99 -29.89 2.39
N LEU A 71 43.90 -28.88 3.25
CA LEU A 71 44.95 -27.89 3.50
C LEU A 71 45.36 -27.94 4.97
N TYR A 72 46.66 -28.13 5.21
CA TYR A 72 47.25 -28.03 6.54
C TYR A 72 47.77 -26.61 6.74
N VAL A 73 47.36 -25.96 7.84
CA VAL A 73 47.68 -24.57 8.16
C VAL A 73 48.34 -24.51 9.53
N THR A 74 49.55 -23.97 9.60
CA THR A 74 50.30 -23.78 10.85
C THR A 74 50.24 -22.32 11.30
N ALA A 75 49.29 -21.99 12.17
CA ALA A 75 49.13 -20.67 12.76
C ALA A 75 48.63 -20.78 14.22
N MET A 76 48.98 -19.82 15.07
CA MET A 76 48.62 -19.78 16.49
C MET A 76 47.18 -19.33 16.69
N GLN A 77 46.60 -19.69 17.84
CA GLN A 77 45.29 -19.19 18.25
C GLN A 77 45.21 -17.66 18.19
N GLY A 78 44.15 -17.15 17.56
CA GLY A 78 43.90 -15.72 17.35
C GLY A 78 44.59 -15.13 16.11
N GLU A 79 45.47 -15.86 15.42
CA GLU A 79 46.06 -15.39 14.17
C GLU A 79 45.07 -15.48 13.00
N THR A 80 45.05 -14.46 12.15
CA THR A 80 44.25 -14.44 10.92
C THR A 80 45.05 -14.99 9.75
N VAL A 81 44.47 -15.96 9.04
CA VAL A 81 45.01 -16.57 7.83
C VAL A 81 44.17 -16.15 6.63
N THR A 82 44.84 -15.64 5.60
CA THR A 82 44.28 -15.29 4.30
C THR A 82 44.65 -16.34 3.27
N PHE A 83 43.92 -16.42 2.15
CA PHE A 83 44.17 -17.44 1.14
C PHE A 83 44.44 -16.85 -0.24
N LYS A 84 45.20 -17.59 -1.04
CA LYS A 84 45.28 -17.42 -2.49
C LYS A 84 44.91 -18.71 -3.20
N VAL A 85 44.25 -18.61 -4.34
CA VAL A 85 43.98 -19.72 -5.25
C VAL A 85 44.68 -19.41 -6.57
N ASN A 86 45.64 -20.25 -6.96
CA ASN A 86 46.49 -20.03 -8.13
C ASN A 86 47.14 -18.64 -8.17
N GLY A 87 47.60 -18.14 -7.01
CA GLY A 87 48.21 -16.81 -6.86
C GLY A 87 47.23 -15.63 -6.79
N VAL A 88 45.92 -15.86 -6.99
CA VAL A 88 44.88 -14.83 -6.85
C VAL A 88 44.38 -14.77 -5.42
N THR A 89 44.38 -13.58 -4.82
CA THR A 89 43.87 -13.37 -3.46
C THR A 89 42.40 -13.74 -3.36
N ALA A 90 42.07 -14.55 -2.35
CA ALA A 90 40.71 -14.95 -2.05
C ALA A 90 40.01 -13.89 -1.18
N ASN A 91 38.68 -13.88 -1.23
CA ASN A 91 37.85 -12.96 -0.44
C ASN A 91 37.65 -13.43 1.01
N GLN A 92 38.14 -14.61 1.36
CA GLN A 92 37.97 -15.23 2.67
C GLN A 92 39.25 -15.15 3.50
N SER A 93 39.05 -15.04 4.81
CA SER A 93 40.05 -15.26 5.83
C SER A 93 39.44 -16.06 6.97
N ILE A 94 40.28 -16.75 7.72
CA ILE A 94 39.91 -17.41 8.97
C ILE A 94 40.72 -16.83 10.12
N THR A 95 40.17 -16.88 11.33
CA THR A 95 40.96 -16.68 12.55
C THR A 95 41.05 -18.04 13.24
N ILE A 96 42.26 -18.45 13.63
CA ILE A 96 42.46 -19.74 14.28
C ILE A 96 41.83 -19.70 15.68
N GLU A 97 40.73 -20.42 15.88
CA GLU A 97 40.06 -20.47 17.19
C GLU A 97 40.79 -21.38 18.18
N GLN A 98 41.37 -22.47 17.68
CA GLN A 98 42.20 -23.40 18.43
C GLN A 98 43.22 -24.08 17.50
N GLU A 99 44.44 -24.34 18.01
CA GLU A 99 45.46 -25.09 17.27
C GLU A 99 45.04 -26.55 17.08
N GLY A 100 45.30 -27.12 15.90
CA GLY A 100 44.94 -28.50 15.56
C GLY A 100 43.47 -28.71 15.20
N ASP A 101 42.71 -27.64 14.98
CA ASP A 101 41.28 -27.72 14.64
C ASP A 101 41.04 -28.27 13.22
N VAL A 102 39.87 -28.88 13.00
CA VAL A 102 39.44 -29.38 11.70
C VAL A 102 38.23 -28.58 11.24
N GLY A 103 38.45 -27.69 10.26
CA GLY A 103 37.43 -26.81 9.72
C GLY A 103 36.99 -27.17 8.30
N ASN A 104 35.77 -26.77 7.95
CA ASN A 104 35.30 -26.77 6.56
C ASN A 104 35.26 -25.33 6.04
N ILE A 105 35.92 -25.05 4.92
CA ILE A 105 35.90 -23.74 4.29
C ILE A 105 35.95 -23.88 2.77
N SER A 106 35.08 -23.15 2.07
CA SER A 106 35.20 -22.96 0.62
C SER A 106 35.91 -21.63 0.37
N ILE A 107 36.96 -21.66 -0.47
CA ILE A 107 37.79 -20.50 -0.77
C ILE A 107 37.42 -20.00 -2.16
N TYR A 108 37.22 -18.70 -2.30
CA TYR A 108 36.80 -18.08 -3.54
C TYR A 108 37.74 -16.93 -3.90
N ALA A 109 38.41 -17.04 -5.03
CA ALA A 109 39.33 -16.03 -5.54
C ALA A 109 38.95 -15.59 -6.95
N GLY A 110 39.36 -14.37 -7.35
CA GLY A 110 39.10 -13.83 -8.68
C GLY A 110 37.76 -13.12 -8.84
N GLU A 111 37.54 -12.56 -10.03
CA GLU A 111 36.34 -11.78 -10.36
C GLU A 111 35.14 -12.69 -10.64
N TRP A 112 34.03 -12.40 -9.99
CA TRP A 112 32.78 -13.14 -10.15
C TRP A 112 31.91 -12.55 -11.24
N PRO A 113 31.09 -13.38 -11.92
CA PRO A 113 30.09 -12.89 -12.84
C PRO A 113 29.22 -11.83 -12.18
N GLN A 114 28.99 -10.72 -12.88
CA GLN A 114 28.05 -9.70 -12.47
C GLN A 114 27.06 -9.45 -13.61
N ILE A 115 25.85 -9.05 -13.24
CA ILE A 115 24.83 -8.56 -14.16
C ILE A 115 24.34 -7.21 -13.63
N SER A 116 24.27 -6.23 -14.51
CA SER A 116 23.54 -4.99 -14.30
C SER A 116 22.35 -4.94 -15.26
N MET A 117 21.31 -4.18 -14.89
CA MET A 117 20.08 -4.10 -15.68
C MET A 117 19.63 -2.66 -15.87
N THR A 118 19.04 -2.36 -17.02
CA THR A 118 18.46 -1.06 -17.35
C THR A 118 17.08 -1.24 -17.96
N PRO A 119 16.01 -0.70 -17.36
CA PRO A 119 15.98 -0.02 -16.05
C PRO A 119 16.37 -0.93 -14.88
N SER A 120 16.74 -0.35 -13.73
CA SER A 120 17.12 -1.07 -12.51
C SER A 120 15.95 -1.72 -11.76
N SER A 121 14.73 -1.50 -12.23
CA SER A 121 13.50 -2.12 -11.75
C SER A 121 12.59 -2.35 -12.95
N ALA A 122 11.80 -3.42 -12.92
CA ALA A 122 10.99 -3.82 -14.06
C ALA A 122 9.50 -3.99 -13.72
N LEU A 123 8.66 -3.87 -14.75
CA LEU A 123 7.28 -4.35 -14.75
C LEU A 123 7.23 -5.75 -15.39
N PRO A 124 6.23 -6.58 -15.03
CA PRO A 124 5.91 -7.75 -15.83
C PRO A 124 5.65 -7.36 -17.29
N ASN A 125 6.04 -8.23 -18.23
CA ASN A 125 6.05 -8.01 -19.68
C ASN A 125 7.03 -6.96 -20.19
N GLN A 126 7.80 -6.28 -19.34
CA GLN A 126 8.72 -5.24 -19.79
C GLN A 126 10.02 -5.85 -20.35
N THR A 127 10.48 -5.33 -21.49
CA THR A 127 11.84 -5.59 -21.97
C THR A 127 12.83 -4.73 -21.19
N ILE A 128 13.76 -5.37 -20.48
CA ILE A 128 14.91 -4.74 -19.83
C ILE A 128 16.19 -5.11 -20.56
N GLN A 129 17.21 -4.26 -20.51
CA GLN A 129 18.54 -4.56 -21.00
C GLN A 129 19.39 -5.13 -19.87
N LEU A 130 19.98 -6.31 -20.10
CA LEU A 130 20.93 -6.92 -19.18
C LEU A 130 22.35 -6.74 -19.74
N HIS A 131 23.28 -6.41 -18.87
CA HIS A 131 24.70 -6.32 -19.18
C HIS A 131 25.51 -7.14 -18.19
N GLY A 132 26.20 -8.17 -18.70
CA GLY A 132 27.03 -9.06 -17.90
C GLY A 132 28.52 -8.77 -18.07
N ILE A 133 29.27 -8.89 -16.97
CA ILE A 133 30.74 -8.80 -16.93
C ILE A 133 31.33 -9.96 -16.13
N HIS A 134 32.61 -10.28 -16.39
CA HIS A 134 33.33 -11.42 -15.80
C HIS A 134 32.66 -12.78 -16.07
N TRP A 135 32.16 -12.97 -17.29
CA TRP A 135 31.67 -14.25 -17.79
C TRP A 135 32.76 -15.01 -18.55
N THR A 136 32.54 -16.29 -18.88
CA THR A 136 33.54 -17.12 -19.54
C THR A 136 33.76 -16.64 -20.99
N PRO A 137 34.95 -16.15 -21.36
CA PRO A 137 35.19 -15.65 -22.72
C PRO A 137 34.92 -16.71 -23.79
N GLY A 138 34.15 -16.36 -24.82
CA GLY A 138 33.76 -17.26 -25.91
C GLY A 138 32.68 -18.30 -25.55
N ALA A 139 32.17 -18.29 -24.31
CA ALA A 139 31.03 -19.12 -23.96
C ALA A 139 29.73 -18.61 -24.59
N THR A 140 28.70 -19.46 -24.56
CA THR A 140 27.36 -19.13 -25.04
C THR A 140 26.37 -19.02 -23.89
N ILE A 141 25.34 -18.19 -24.09
CA ILE A 141 24.16 -18.12 -23.24
C ILE A 141 22.93 -18.23 -24.16
N ASN A 142 21.93 -19.00 -23.75
CA ASN A 142 20.68 -19.23 -24.49
C ASN A 142 20.83 -19.95 -25.84
N LEU A 143 21.96 -20.58 -26.13
CA LEU A 143 22.08 -21.45 -27.31
C LEU A 143 21.33 -22.77 -27.06
N GLU A 144 20.52 -23.19 -28.03
CA GLU A 144 19.80 -24.46 -27.96
C GLU A 144 20.77 -25.65 -27.80
N GLY A 145 20.46 -26.54 -26.85
CA GLY A 145 21.22 -27.77 -26.60
C GLY A 145 22.56 -27.59 -25.88
N ASP A 146 22.98 -26.36 -25.55
CA ASP A 146 24.24 -26.10 -24.86
C ASP A 146 24.15 -26.31 -23.33
N GLN A 147 25.27 -26.13 -22.62
CA GLN A 147 25.34 -26.25 -21.15
C GLN A 147 24.91 -25.00 -20.38
N SER A 148 24.45 -23.95 -21.07
CA SER A 148 23.94 -22.74 -20.43
C SER A 148 22.56 -23.00 -19.81
N ALA A 149 22.23 -22.24 -18.76
CA ALA A 149 20.91 -22.28 -18.15
C ALA A 149 20.42 -20.88 -17.79
N ILE A 150 19.11 -20.65 -17.85
CA ILE A 150 18.47 -19.38 -17.51
C ILE A 150 17.20 -19.71 -16.73
N GLY A 151 17.03 -19.16 -15.53
CA GLY A 151 16.00 -19.61 -14.62
C GLY A 151 15.61 -18.62 -13.55
N PHE A 152 14.74 -19.08 -12.66
CA PHE A 152 14.41 -18.44 -11.40
C PHE A 152 14.46 -19.49 -10.28
N GLU A 153 14.84 -19.13 -9.05
CA GLU A 153 15.07 -20.08 -7.94
C GLU A 153 13.88 -21.02 -7.63
N PHE A 154 12.65 -20.56 -7.85
CA PHE A 154 11.44 -21.35 -7.61
C PHE A 154 10.99 -22.17 -8.83
N MET A 155 11.81 -22.25 -9.88
CA MET A 155 11.49 -22.91 -11.15
C MET A 155 12.54 -23.95 -11.55
N SER A 156 12.08 -24.98 -12.26
CA SER A 156 12.94 -25.62 -13.27
C SER A 156 13.15 -24.57 -14.36
N TYR A 157 14.39 -24.09 -14.49
CA TYR A 157 14.86 -23.09 -15.45
C TYR A 157 13.96 -22.76 -16.66
N ILE A 158 13.80 -21.47 -17.01
CA ILE A 158 13.17 -21.02 -18.29
C ILE A 158 13.84 -21.73 -19.49
N LYS A 159 15.15 -21.91 -19.40
CA LYS A 159 15.96 -22.83 -20.21
C LYS A 159 16.85 -23.66 -19.30
N SER A 160 16.63 -24.96 -19.24
CA SER A 160 17.54 -25.91 -18.58
C SER A 160 18.80 -26.16 -19.42
N LYS A 161 19.86 -26.68 -18.80
CA LYS A 161 21.02 -27.22 -19.54
C LYS A 161 20.58 -28.29 -20.53
N GLY A 162 21.10 -28.22 -21.76
CA GLY A 162 20.70 -29.09 -22.87
C GLY A 162 19.29 -28.84 -23.41
N GLY A 163 18.58 -27.83 -22.89
CA GLY A 163 17.22 -27.49 -23.30
C GLY A 163 17.17 -26.51 -24.49
N ASN A 164 15.94 -26.20 -24.91
CA ASN A 164 15.67 -25.26 -26.00
C ASN A 164 16.00 -23.82 -25.60
N ALA A 165 16.34 -22.99 -26.58
CA ALA A 165 16.46 -21.55 -26.38
C ALA A 165 15.13 -20.95 -25.89
N THR A 166 15.19 -19.98 -24.99
CA THR A 166 14.00 -19.28 -24.51
C THR A 166 13.77 -17.97 -25.27
N PRO A 167 12.54 -17.67 -25.70
CA PRO A 167 12.22 -16.41 -26.37
C PRO A 167 12.31 -15.19 -25.44
N TYR A 168 12.27 -15.40 -24.11
CA TYR A 168 12.35 -14.32 -23.13
C TYR A 168 13.75 -13.69 -23.05
N PHE A 169 14.78 -14.36 -23.55
CA PHE A 169 16.16 -13.90 -23.43
C PHE A 169 16.76 -13.72 -24.83
N ASN A 170 17.32 -12.54 -25.10
CA ASN A 170 17.84 -12.14 -26.40
C ASN A 170 16.89 -12.47 -27.57
N LEU A 171 15.59 -12.34 -27.35
CA LEU A 171 14.54 -12.64 -28.34
C LEU A 171 14.65 -14.06 -28.94
N GLY A 172 15.10 -15.04 -28.14
CA GLY A 172 15.29 -16.43 -28.59
C GLY A 172 16.62 -16.71 -29.27
N SER A 173 17.46 -15.70 -29.47
CA SER A 173 18.79 -15.86 -30.05
C SER A 173 19.83 -16.23 -28.98
N LYS A 174 20.91 -16.88 -29.41
CA LYS A 174 22.09 -17.10 -28.55
C LYS A 174 22.81 -15.77 -28.28
N ILE A 175 23.56 -15.73 -27.18
CA ILE A 175 24.58 -14.72 -26.90
C ILE A 175 25.93 -15.40 -26.97
N GLU A 176 26.91 -14.73 -27.58
CA GLU A 176 28.33 -15.08 -27.48
C GLU A 176 29.00 -14.11 -26.50
N VAL A 177 29.63 -14.64 -25.46
CA VAL A 177 30.38 -13.84 -24.49
C VAL A 177 31.67 -13.35 -25.16
N ALA A 178 31.91 -12.04 -25.12
CA ALA A 178 33.09 -11.44 -25.72
C ALA A 178 34.40 -11.92 -25.07
N SER A 179 35.53 -11.68 -25.75
CA SER A 179 36.85 -12.12 -25.27
C SER A 179 37.26 -11.52 -23.92
N ASP A 180 36.66 -10.39 -23.54
CA ASP A 180 36.84 -9.72 -22.24
C ASP A 180 35.84 -10.18 -21.18
N GLY A 181 35.01 -11.18 -21.47
CA GLY A 181 34.02 -11.72 -20.55
C GLY A 181 32.74 -10.86 -20.44
N THR A 182 32.52 -9.94 -21.37
CA THR A 182 31.32 -9.07 -21.39
C THR A 182 30.24 -9.57 -22.34
N TRP A 183 28.98 -9.25 -22.05
CA TRP A 183 27.85 -9.42 -22.96
C TRP A 183 26.72 -8.44 -22.65
N ALA A 184 25.81 -8.25 -23.59
CA ALA A 184 24.57 -7.50 -23.38
C ALA A 184 23.43 -8.11 -24.19
N ALA A 185 22.21 -8.12 -23.63
CA ALA A 185 21.02 -8.56 -24.34
C ALA A 185 19.72 -8.05 -23.71
N PRO A 186 18.66 -7.94 -24.52
CA PRO A 186 17.32 -7.72 -24.00
C PRO A 186 16.82 -8.97 -23.25
N PHE A 187 16.06 -8.73 -22.21
CA PHE A 187 15.32 -9.73 -21.45
C PHE A 187 13.88 -9.25 -21.26
N ILE A 188 12.92 -10.07 -21.66
CA ILE A 188 11.50 -9.83 -21.43
C ILE A 188 11.15 -10.44 -20.08
N VAL A 189 10.76 -9.60 -19.12
CA VAL A 189 10.30 -10.06 -17.80
C VAL A 189 8.97 -10.82 -17.99
N PRO A 190 8.90 -12.13 -17.70
CA PRO A 190 7.69 -12.89 -17.96
C PRO A 190 6.51 -12.42 -17.08
N MET A 191 5.28 -12.47 -17.62
CA MET A 191 4.05 -12.12 -16.86
C MET A 191 3.41 -13.30 -16.13
N GLY A 192 3.58 -14.50 -16.67
CA GLY A 192 3.11 -15.76 -16.11
C GLY A 192 3.99 -16.89 -16.62
N LEU A 193 3.93 -18.06 -15.98
CA LEU A 193 4.68 -19.23 -16.45
C LEU A 193 3.86 -20.05 -17.44
N PRO A 194 4.50 -20.80 -18.34
CA PRO A 194 3.82 -21.84 -19.10
C PRO A 194 3.20 -22.87 -18.14
N VAL A 195 1.88 -23.03 -18.22
CA VAL A 195 1.05 -24.10 -17.64
C VAL A 195 1.09 -24.23 -16.11
N GLY A 196 0.06 -23.69 -15.46
CA GLY A 196 -0.35 -24.12 -14.11
C GLY A 196 0.45 -23.56 -12.92
N GLN A 197 1.46 -22.72 -13.16
CA GLN A 197 2.21 -22.06 -12.09
C GLN A 197 2.08 -20.54 -12.20
N SER A 198 1.53 -19.91 -11.16
CA SER A 198 1.40 -18.46 -11.08
C SER A 198 2.77 -17.87 -10.74
N LEU A 199 3.27 -16.92 -11.54
CA LEU A 199 4.35 -16.06 -11.06
C LEU A 199 3.83 -15.36 -9.81
N ARG A 200 4.49 -15.63 -8.68
CA ARG A 200 4.21 -14.93 -7.42
C ARG A 200 4.42 -13.42 -7.53
N ALA A 201 5.02 -12.91 -8.60
CA ALA A 201 5.11 -11.48 -8.90
C ALA A 201 3.72 -10.80 -9.01
N ASN A 202 2.72 -11.49 -9.57
CA ASN A 202 1.37 -10.91 -9.71
C ASN A 202 0.52 -11.02 -8.43
N GLN A 203 0.85 -11.96 -7.54
CA GLN A 203 0.16 -12.15 -6.25
C GLN A 203 0.86 -11.43 -5.09
N ASN A 204 2.11 -11.00 -5.29
CA ASN A 204 2.90 -10.26 -4.34
C ASN A 204 3.88 -9.34 -5.10
N PRO A 205 3.42 -8.16 -5.54
CA PRO A 205 4.23 -7.19 -6.29
C PRO A 205 5.45 -6.66 -5.50
N ASP A 206 5.57 -7.01 -4.21
CA ASP A 206 6.68 -6.66 -3.34
C ASP A 206 7.82 -7.72 -3.33
N LYS A 207 7.72 -8.80 -4.13
CA LYS A 207 8.74 -9.85 -4.18
C LYS A 207 9.68 -9.69 -5.37
N GLU A 208 10.95 -9.46 -5.04
CA GLU A 208 12.09 -9.61 -5.94
C GLU A 208 12.05 -10.97 -6.68
N LEU A 209 12.28 -10.94 -8.00
CA LEU A 209 12.40 -12.17 -8.79
C LEU A 209 13.85 -12.65 -8.73
N THR A 210 14.11 -13.76 -8.02
CA THR A 210 15.45 -14.34 -8.02
C THR A 210 15.78 -15.00 -9.35
N PHE A 211 16.60 -14.33 -10.15
CA PHE A 211 17.04 -14.66 -11.50
C PHE A 211 18.37 -15.42 -11.49
N ILE A 212 18.45 -16.48 -12.28
CA ILE A 212 19.63 -17.35 -12.39
C ILE A 212 20.09 -17.36 -13.84
N VAL A 213 21.38 -17.12 -14.07
CA VAL A 213 22.03 -17.29 -15.37
C VAL A 213 23.28 -18.12 -15.21
N GLU A 214 23.47 -19.08 -16.09
CA GLU A 214 24.70 -19.86 -16.24
C GLU A 214 25.13 -19.88 -17.71
N ASP A 215 26.39 -19.58 -17.97
CA ASP A 215 26.98 -19.69 -19.30
C ASP A 215 27.41 -21.12 -19.62
N SER A 216 27.69 -21.41 -20.90
CA SER A 216 28.17 -22.73 -21.32
C SER A 216 29.55 -23.11 -20.77
N GLY A 217 30.28 -22.15 -20.18
CA GLY A 217 31.56 -22.35 -19.48
C GLY A 217 31.39 -22.75 -18.01
N GLY A 218 30.16 -22.75 -17.49
CA GLY A 218 29.81 -23.14 -16.13
C GLY A 218 29.81 -22.00 -15.12
N ARG A 219 30.13 -20.76 -15.53
CA ARG A 219 30.01 -19.61 -14.63
C ARG A 219 28.54 -19.29 -14.45
N ASN A 220 28.11 -19.14 -13.20
CA ASN A 220 26.74 -18.84 -12.87
C ASN A 220 26.63 -17.62 -11.94
N LEU A 221 25.48 -16.96 -12.00
CA LEU A 221 25.07 -15.90 -11.10
C LEU A 221 23.60 -16.09 -10.72
N THR A 222 23.34 -16.01 -9.43
CA THR A 222 22.00 -15.80 -8.88
C THR A 222 21.90 -14.35 -8.41
N THR A 223 20.91 -13.61 -8.90
CA THR A 223 20.66 -12.21 -8.56
C THR A 223 19.16 -11.95 -8.47
N THR A 224 18.75 -10.75 -8.10
CA THR A 224 17.33 -10.38 -8.05
C THR A 224 17.00 -9.31 -9.08
N ILE A 225 15.84 -9.44 -9.71
CA ILE A 225 15.24 -8.39 -10.54
C ILE A 225 14.23 -7.65 -9.65
N PRO A 226 14.50 -6.38 -9.29
CA PRO A 226 13.54 -5.58 -8.53
C PRO A 226 12.29 -5.33 -9.37
N MET A 227 11.12 -5.59 -8.78
CA MET A 227 9.84 -5.36 -9.44
C MET A 227 9.24 -4.05 -8.94
N LEU A 228 8.67 -3.26 -9.85
CA LEU A 228 7.90 -2.08 -9.46
C LEU A 228 6.58 -2.51 -8.81
N LYS A 229 6.26 -1.87 -7.68
CA LYS A 229 4.99 -2.08 -6.99
C LYS A 229 3.85 -1.42 -7.77
N LEU A 230 2.87 -2.22 -8.19
CA LEU A 230 1.61 -1.71 -8.74
C LEU A 230 0.84 -0.92 -7.69
N SER A 231 0.16 0.15 -8.11
CA SER A 231 -0.63 0.96 -7.17
C SER A 231 -2.01 1.29 -7.70
N MET A 232 -3.01 1.31 -6.81
CA MET A 232 -4.36 1.78 -7.12
C MET A 232 -4.91 2.73 -6.07
N ASP A 233 -5.56 3.78 -6.56
CA ASP A 233 -6.30 4.76 -5.79
C ASP A 233 -7.76 4.84 -6.25
N PHE A 234 -8.66 5.04 -5.29
CA PHE A 234 -10.09 5.17 -5.51
C PHE A 234 -10.59 6.52 -5.01
N ASN A 235 -11.37 7.22 -5.84
CA ASN A 235 -12.01 8.47 -5.49
C ASN A 235 -13.51 8.45 -5.86
N PRO A 236 -14.41 8.52 -4.86
CA PRO A 236 -14.12 8.55 -3.43
C PRO A 236 -13.55 7.20 -2.93
N SER A 237 -12.74 7.22 -1.87
CA SER A 237 -12.19 6.00 -1.24
C SER A 237 -13.25 5.18 -0.49
N SER A 238 -14.42 5.79 -0.26
CA SER A 238 -15.60 5.16 0.31
C SER A 238 -16.88 5.68 -0.37
N SER A 239 -17.84 4.80 -0.62
CA SER A 239 -19.13 5.19 -1.21
C SER A 239 -20.23 4.18 -0.94
N SER A 240 -21.48 4.56 -1.17
CA SER A 240 -22.63 3.67 -1.08
C SER A 240 -22.75 2.79 -2.33
N GLN A 241 -23.44 1.65 -2.19
CA GLN A 241 -23.81 0.79 -3.31
C GLN A 241 -24.49 1.60 -4.44
N GLY A 242 -24.16 1.32 -5.70
CA GLY A 242 -24.67 2.03 -6.88
C GLY A 242 -23.95 3.34 -7.21
N SER A 243 -23.11 3.85 -6.31
CA SER A 243 -22.30 5.05 -6.57
C SER A 243 -21.24 4.79 -7.65
N VAL A 244 -20.89 5.85 -8.39
CA VAL A 244 -19.77 5.83 -9.34
C VAL A 244 -18.49 6.15 -8.58
N VAL A 245 -17.47 5.32 -8.76
CA VAL A 245 -16.12 5.50 -8.21
C VAL A 245 -15.16 5.69 -9.38
N THR A 246 -14.37 6.75 -9.31
CA THR A 246 -13.23 6.95 -10.20
C THR A 246 -12.02 6.21 -9.64
N PHE A 247 -11.19 5.63 -10.49
CA PHE A 247 -9.95 4.98 -10.07
C PHE A 247 -8.80 5.43 -10.95
N THR A 248 -7.61 5.45 -10.34
CA THR A 248 -6.33 5.61 -11.02
C THR A 248 -5.37 4.55 -10.55
N GLY A 249 -4.45 4.14 -11.40
CA GLY A 249 -3.41 3.20 -11.03
C GLY A 249 -2.16 3.35 -11.87
N THR A 250 -1.05 2.86 -11.34
CA THR A 250 0.29 2.96 -11.94
C THR A 250 1.01 1.63 -11.88
N ASN A 251 2.07 1.48 -12.68
CA ASN A 251 2.92 0.28 -12.72
C ASN A 251 2.15 -1.00 -13.10
N PHE A 252 1.19 -0.88 -14.00
CA PHE A 252 0.51 -2.03 -14.59
C PHE A 252 1.28 -2.58 -15.79
N PRO A 253 1.35 -3.91 -15.95
CA PRO A 253 1.94 -4.53 -17.13
C PRO A 253 1.31 -4.01 -18.43
N VAL A 254 2.15 -3.64 -19.40
CA VAL A 254 1.73 -3.09 -20.70
C VAL A 254 1.91 -4.11 -21.81
N SER A 255 1.22 -3.91 -22.94
CA SER A 255 1.47 -4.74 -24.12
C SER A 255 2.89 -4.49 -24.61
N ASN A 256 3.61 -5.55 -24.93
CA ASN A 256 4.98 -5.46 -25.42
C ASN A 256 5.04 -6.10 -26.80
N ALA A 257 5.42 -5.33 -27.82
CA ALA A 257 5.43 -5.76 -29.22
C ALA A 257 6.55 -6.77 -29.56
N ASP A 258 7.47 -7.04 -28.64
CA ASP A 258 8.56 -7.99 -28.85
C ASP A 258 8.04 -9.44 -28.97
N THR A 259 8.66 -10.25 -29.83
CA THR A 259 8.13 -11.49 -30.44
C THR A 259 7.86 -12.69 -29.49
N GLY A 260 7.90 -12.48 -28.18
CA GLY A 260 7.53 -13.48 -27.16
C GLY A 260 6.73 -12.91 -25.99
N ALA A 261 6.37 -11.63 -26.05
CA ALA A 261 5.66 -10.92 -24.99
C ALA A 261 4.15 -10.87 -25.26
N GLU A 262 3.36 -10.74 -24.20
CA GLU A 262 1.91 -10.78 -24.30
C GLU A 262 1.35 -9.50 -24.95
N GLN A 263 0.41 -9.70 -25.87
CA GLN A 263 -0.29 -8.64 -26.61
C GLN A 263 -1.70 -8.45 -26.07
N ASN A 264 -2.26 -7.25 -26.22
CA ASN A 264 -3.64 -6.91 -25.87
C ASN A 264 -3.92 -7.05 -24.37
N MET A 265 -3.16 -6.30 -23.59
CA MET A 265 -3.23 -6.26 -22.13
C MET A 265 -4.50 -5.56 -21.64
N GLU A 266 -5.63 -6.26 -21.67
CA GLU A 266 -6.89 -5.80 -21.09
C GLU A 266 -7.07 -6.40 -19.69
N LEU A 267 -7.41 -5.54 -18.73
CA LEU A 267 -7.65 -5.88 -17.34
C LEU A 267 -9.15 -5.84 -17.05
N GLY A 268 -9.69 -6.91 -16.50
CA GLY A 268 -11.00 -6.94 -15.87
C GLY A 268 -10.92 -6.45 -14.44
N ILE A 269 -11.83 -5.55 -14.06
CA ILE A 269 -11.96 -5.00 -12.73
C ILE A 269 -13.05 -5.77 -12.00
N TYR A 270 -12.66 -6.54 -10.99
CA TYR A 270 -13.55 -7.39 -10.22
C TYR A 270 -13.78 -6.81 -8.83
N TYR A 271 -15.03 -6.44 -8.58
CA TYR A 271 -15.48 -5.99 -7.26
C TYR A 271 -15.99 -7.20 -6.47
N PRO A 272 -15.52 -7.44 -5.23
CA PRO A 272 -16.01 -8.56 -4.44
C PRO A 272 -17.49 -8.35 -4.05
N GLY A 273 -18.38 -9.21 -4.55
CA GLY A 273 -19.76 -9.32 -4.09
C GLY A 273 -19.87 -10.20 -2.85
N VAL A 274 -21.08 -10.34 -2.30
CA VAL A 274 -21.34 -11.20 -1.13
C VAL A 274 -21.03 -12.68 -1.42
N THR A 275 -21.31 -13.14 -2.65
CA THR A 275 -21.20 -14.55 -3.02
C THR A 275 -20.15 -14.81 -4.11
N ILE A 276 -20.01 -13.90 -5.07
CA ILE A 276 -19.09 -14.01 -6.22
C ILE A 276 -18.53 -12.62 -6.53
N ALA A 277 -17.31 -12.54 -7.04
CA ALA A 277 -16.76 -11.28 -7.54
C ALA A 277 -17.44 -10.89 -8.87
N THR A 278 -17.84 -9.62 -8.99
CA THR A 278 -18.55 -9.07 -10.14
C THR A 278 -17.59 -8.27 -11.01
N LEU A 279 -17.57 -8.52 -12.32
CA LEU A 279 -16.85 -7.68 -13.29
C LEU A 279 -17.58 -6.33 -13.39
N VAL A 280 -16.94 -5.25 -12.95
CA VAL A 280 -17.51 -3.90 -12.90
C VAL A 280 -16.95 -2.96 -13.97
N GLY A 281 -15.93 -3.41 -14.71
CA GLY A 281 -15.35 -2.67 -15.82
C GLY A 281 -14.16 -3.39 -16.42
N THR A 282 -13.68 -2.88 -17.55
CA THR A 282 -12.39 -3.29 -18.13
C THR A 282 -11.54 -2.06 -18.41
N VAL A 283 -10.22 -2.21 -18.41
CA VAL A 283 -9.27 -1.13 -18.67
C VAL A 283 -8.00 -1.65 -19.33
N THR A 284 -7.43 -0.87 -20.23
CA THR A 284 -6.13 -1.15 -20.85
C THR A 284 -5.12 -0.15 -20.31
N PRO A 285 -3.99 -0.59 -19.74
CA PRO A 285 -2.90 0.30 -19.35
C PRO A 285 -2.37 1.11 -20.54
N ASP A 286 -2.01 2.37 -20.30
CA ASP A 286 -1.29 3.19 -21.26
C ASP A 286 0.17 2.70 -21.47
N ILE A 287 0.92 3.37 -22.34
CA ILE A 287 2.33 3.01 -22.64
C ILE A 287 3.26 3.05 -21.42
N ASN A 288 2.88 3.77 -20.36
CA ASN A 288 3.63 3.90 -19.11
C ASN A 288 3.11 2.97 -18.01
N GLY A 289 2.10 2.14 -18.30
CA GLY A 289 1.48 1.27 -17.30
C GLY A 289 0.50 2.00 -16.37
N ASN A 290 0.00 3.18 -16.76
CA ASN A 290 -1.04 3.86 -16.00
C ASN A 290 -2.43 3.40 -16.46
N ILE A 291 -3.35 3.27 -15.51
CA ILE A 291 -4.77 3.01 -15.75
C ILE A 291 -5.61 4.10 -15.12
N SER A 292 -6.73 4.42 -15.76
CA SER A 292 -7.77 5.23 -15.13
C SER A 292 -9.13 4.85 -15.70
N GLY A 293 -10.17 5.10 -14.91
CA GLY A 293 -11.53 4.85 -15.35
C GLY A 293 -12.54 5.05 -14.24
N THR A 294 -13.75 4.55 -14.48
CA THR A 294 -14.82 4.58 -13.50
C THR A 294 -15.52 3.24 -13.45
N PHE A 295 -15.98 2.83 -12.28
CA PHE A 295 -16.90 1.71 -12.13
C PHE A 295 -18.04 2.10 -11.20
N ARG A 296 -19.14 1.32 -11.24
CA ARG A 296 -20.24 1.46 -10.27
C ARG A 296 -20.11 0.38 -9.20
N VAL A 297 -20.25 0.78 -7.94
CA VAL A 297 -20.26 -0.17 -6.82
C VAL A 297 -21.47 -1.10 -6.98
N PRO A 298 -21.29 -2.44 -7.02
CA PRO A 298 -22.40 -3.37 -7.17
C PRO A 298 -23.47 -3.18 -6.08
N ILE A 299 -24.73 -3.37 -6.46
CA ILE A 299 -25.87 -3.23 -5.54
C ILE A 299 -25.91 -4.31 -4.45
N ASP A 300 -25.21 -5.41 -4.67
CA ASP A 300 -25.05 -6.56 -3.77
C ASP A 300 -23.67 -6.58 -3.10
N ALA A 301 -22.88 -5.50 -3.23
CA ALA A 301 -21.58 -5.41 -2.56
C ALA A 301 -21.76 -5.43 -1.03
N ALA A 302 -20.96 -6.22 -0.31
CA ALA A 302 -21.06 -6.26 1.15
C ALA A 302 -20.82 -4.87 1.76
N ILE A 303 -21.71 -4.44 2.66
CA ILE A 303 -21.57 -3.18 3.41
C ILE A 303 -20.64 -3.47 4.60
N GLY A 304 -19.59 -2.67 4.77
CA GLY A 304 -18.75 -2.76 5.97
C GLY A 304 -19.57 -2.37 7.19
N ASP A 305 -19.61 -3.22 8.22
CA ASP A 305 -20.26 -2.88 9.48
C ASP A 305 -19.33 -2.00 10.34
N THR A 306 -19.92 -1.30 11.31
CA THR A 306 -19.23 -0.36 12.22
C THR A 306 -18.15 -1.04 13.08
N TYR A 307 -18.17 -2.37 13.18
CA TYR A 307 -17.25 -3.16 14.02
C TYR A 307 -16.11 -3.81 13.22
N THR A 308 -16.28 -3.98 11.90
CA THR A 308 -15.29 -4.56 10.98
C THR A 308 -15.32 -3.80 9.65
N PRO A 309 -14.70 -2.60 9.56
CA PRO A 309 -14.53 -1.87 8.32
C PRO A 309 -13.47 -2.57 7.43
N SER A 310 -13.73 -3.81 7.04
CA SER A 310 -12.91 -4.50 6.05
C SER A 310 -13.28 -3.94 4.68
N GLY A 311 -12.57 -2.89 4.27
CA GLY A 311 -12.72 -2.35 2.92
C GLY A 311 -12.56 -3.46 1.88
N GLN A 312 -13.36 -3.38 0.81
CA GLN A 312 -13.41 -4.38 -0.23
C GLN A 312 -12.13 -4.28 -1.08
N THR A 313 -11.34 -5.34 -1.10
CA THR A 313 -10.15 -5.41 -1.96
C THR A 313 -10.61 -5.65 -3.40
N ILE A 314 -10.45 -4.65 -4.25
CA ILE A 314 -10.74 -4.77 -5.67
C ILE A 314 -9.63 -5.60 -6.32
N LYS A 315 -10.04 -6.58 -7.13
CA LYS A 315 -9.11 -7.47 -7.84
C LYS A 315 -9.08 -7.08 -9.31
N LEU A 316 -7.88 -7.08 -9.88
CA LEU A 316 -7.69 -6.94 -11.32
C LEU A 316 -7.25 -8.28 -11.88
N SER A 317 -7.73 -8.65 -13.07
CA SER A 317 -7.29 -9.89 -13.73
C SER A 317 -7.11 -9.63 -15.22
N PHE A 318 -6.10 -10.25 -15.83
CA PHE A 318 -5.97 -10.21 -17.29
C PHE A 318 -7.13 -10.95 -17.96
N LEU A 319 -7.71 -10.33 -18.98
CA LEU A 319 -8.77 -10.93 -19.80
C LEU A 319 -8.20 -11.73 -20.99
N SER A 320 -6.92 -11.54 -21.30
CA SER A 320 -6.22 -12.31 -22.32
C SER A 320 -6.00 -13.77 -21.88
N ASN A 321 -6.36 -14.66 -22.80
CA ASN A 321 -6.08 -16.09 -22.94
C ASN A 321 -5.23 -16.76 -21.82
N ASN A 322 -5.93 -17.47 -20.92
CA ASN A 322 -5.41 -18.50 -20.00
C ASN A 322 -4.50 -18.07 -18.84
N ILE A 323 -4.32 -16.77 -18.58
CA ILE A 323 -3.56 -16.32 -17.42
C ILE A 323 -4.51 -16.01 -16.28
N SER A 324 -4.79 -17.04 -15.48
CA SER A 324 -5.63 -16.98 -14.27
C SER A 324 -4.94 -16.26 -13.10
N SER A 325 -4.18 -15.19 -13.34
CA SER A 325 -3.50 -14.44 -12.28
C SER A 325 -4.27 -13.17 -11.96
N SER A 326 -4.96 -13.16 -10.82
CA SER A 326 -5.47 -11.93 -10.24
C SER A 326 -4.32 -11.12 -9.63
N MET A 327 -4.25 -9.83 -9.95
CA MET A 327 -3.37 -8.85 -9.34
C MET A 327 -4.12 -8.01 -8.31
N THR A 328 -3.43 -7.66 -7.22
CA THR A 328 -3.96 -6.73 -6.22
C THR A 328 -2.82 -5.98 -5.54
N ASP A 329 -2.98 -4.67 -5.34
CA ASP A 329 -2.11 -3.83 -4.48
C ASP A 329 -2.49 -3.97 -2.99
N GLY A 330 -3.61 -4.65 -2.71
CA GLY A 330 -4.25 -4.60 -1.40
C GLY A 330 -5.00 -3.29 -1.15
N SER A 331 -5.03 -2.34 -2.09
CA SER A 331 -5.91 -1.17 -2.04
C SER A 331 -7.37 -1.59 -1.88
N LYS A 332 -8.09 -0.85 -1.02
CA LYS A 332 -9.46 -1.16 -0.63
C LYS A 332 -10.37 0.01 -0.92
N HIS A 333 -11.55 -0.28 -1.46
CA HIS A 333 -12.66 0.65 -1.52
C HIS A 333 -13.69 0.28 -0.44
N LEU A 334 -14.09 1.23 0.39
CA LEU A 334 -15.04 0.96 1.48
C LEU A 334 -16.49 1.18 1.02
N VAL A 335 -17.32 0.14 1.10
CA VAL A 335 -18.76 0.29 0.92
C VAL A 335 -19.36 0.80 2.22
N THR A 336 -19.97 1.99 2.19
CA THR A 336 -20.56 2.63 3.36
C THR A 336 -22.07 2.67 3.27
N ASN A 337 -22.73 2.71 4.43
CA ASN A 337 -24.16 2.90 4.53
C ASN A 337 -24.57 4.39 4.55
N LEU A 338 -23.83 5.26 3.86
CA LEU A 338 -24.09 6.71 3.84
C LEU A 338 -25.44 7.01 3.17
N GLN A 339 -26.49 6.99 4.00
CA GLN A 339 -27.86 7.35 3.63
C GLN A 339 -28.22 8.65 4.32
N SER A 340 -28.26 9.74 3.56
CA SER A 340 -28.69 11.03 4.08
C SER A 340 -30.14 11.32 3.69
N MET A 341 -30.90 11.89 4.63
CA MET A 341 -32.19 12.51 4.37
C MET A 341 -32.08 14.00 4.67
N THR A 342 -32.53 14.83 3.74
CA THR A 342 -32.63 16.28 3.91
C THR A 342 -34.07 16.73 3.76
N LEU A 343 -34.44 17.76 4.51
CA LEU A 343 -35.74 18.41 4.44
C LEU A 343 -35.56 19.81 3.86
N SER A 344 -36.53 20.31 3.08
CA SER A 344 -36.52 21.72 2.66
C SER A 344 -36.55 22.68 3.86
N GLU A 345 -37.24 22.27 4.93
CA GLU A 345 -37.23 22.94 6.22
C GLU A 345 -37.31 21.86 7.33
N ASN A 346 -36.54 22.03 8.40
CA ASN A 346 -36.54 21.11 9.56
C ASN A 346 -37.62 21.46 10.60
N LYS A 347 -38.54 22.36 10.26
CA LYS A 347 -39.66 22.77 11.09
C LYS A 347 -40.82 23.21 10.21
N GLY A 348 -42.05 23.14 10.71
CA GLY A 348 -43.21 23.61 9.97
C GLY A 348 -44.47 23.72 10.82
N TYR A 349 -45.38 24.58 10.38
CA TYR A 349 -46.74 24.64 10.95
C TYR A 349 -47.58 23.48 10.39
N VAL A 350 -48.57 23.04 11.17
CA VAL A 350 -49.53 22.01 10.72
C VAL A 350 -50.13 22.40 9.36
N GLY A 351 -50.14 21.45 8.42
CA GLY A 351 -50.68 21.60 7.07
C GLY A 351 -49.71 22.19 6.03
N THR A 352 -48.52 22.68 6.44
CA THR A 352 -47.48 23.12 5.49
C THR A 352 -46.86 21.94 4.76
N THR A 353 -46.34 22.15 3.54
CA THR A 353 -45.73 21.09 2.73
C THR A 353 -44.21 21.16 2.84
N ILE A 354 -43.59 20.05 3.22
CA ILE A 354 -42.14 19.91 3.37
C ILE A 354 -41.63 18.96 2.30
N GLN A 355 -40.57 19.34 1.58
CA GLN A 355 -39.88 18.47 0.64
C GLN A 355 -38.88 17.59 1.38
N VAL A 356 -38.77 16.33 0.97
CA VAL A 356 -37.86 15.33 1.50
C VAL A 356 -37.01 14.81 0.35
N ASN A 357 -35.69 14.90 0.50
CA ASN A 357 -34.75 14.31 -0.44
C ASN A 357 -33.90 13.28 0.28
N THR A 358 -33.78 12.08 -0.28
CA THR A 358 -32.87 11.05 0.20
C THR A 358 -31.73 10.82 -0.78
N PHE A 359 -30.58 10.40 -0.26
CA PHE A 359 -29.42 9.98 -1.05
C PHE A 359 -28.99 8.58 -0.61
N GLY A 360 -28.61 7.72 -1.56
CA GLY A 360 -28.20 6.34 -1.29
C GLY A 360 -29.39 5.36 -1.11
N MET A 361 -30.62 5.80 -1.36
CA MET A 361 -31.81 4.95 -1.40
C MET A 361 -32.25 4.74 -2.85
N VAL A 362 -32.04 3.54 -3.39
CA VAL A 362 -32.26 3.25 -4.82
C VAL A 362 -33.76 3.04 -5.13
N PRO A 363 -34.27 3.51 -6.29
CA PRO A 363 -35.59 3.14 -6.81
C PRO A 363 -35.59 1.70 -7.34
N LYS A 364 -36.50 0.84 -6.88
CA LYS A 364 -36.72 -0.48 -7.48
C LYS A 364 -37.61 -0.34 -8.72
N ALA A 365 -37.30 -1.07 -9.78
CA ALA A 365 -38.18 -1.16 -10.95
C ALA A 365 -39.49 -1.89 -10.56
N GLY A 366 -40.60 -1.17 -10.58
CA GLY A 366 -41.93 -1.66 -10.21
C GLY A 366 -42.57 -0.81 -9.10
N ASN A 367 -43.87 -0.52 -9.23
CA ASN A 367 -44.65 0.16 -8.20
C ASN A 367 -44.70 -0.68 -6.93
N ILE A 368 -43.78 -0.41 -6.01
CA ILE A 368 -43.84 -0.87 -4.63
C ILE A 368 -43.60 0.37 -3.77
N SER A 369 -44.60 0.69 -2.93
CA SER A 369 -44.58 1.77 -1.96
C SER A 369 -43.29 1.73 -1.11
N PRO A 370 -42.76 2.86 -0.61
CA PRO A 370 -41.77 2.83 0.48
C PRO A 370 -42.33 1.96 1.63
N ASP A 371 -41.55 1.04 2.16
CA ASP A 371 -42.05 0.07 3.14
C ASP A 371 -42.44 0.69 4.49
N LYS A 372 -42.07 1.95 4.80
CA LYS A 372 -42.74 2.86 5.77
C LYS A 372 -42.11 4.28 5.75
N PHE A 373 -42.95 5.32 5.84
CA PHE A 373 -42.55 6.70 6.22
C PHE A 373 -43.24 7.05 7.53
N VAL A 374 -42.47 7.44 8.55
CA VAL A 374 -42.96 7.65 9.91
C VAL A 374 -42.55 9.02 10.44
N ILE A 375 -43.49 9.69 11.10
CA ILE A 375 -43.23 10.82 12.01
C ILE A 375 -43.64 10.39 13.42
N GLY A 376 -42.75 10.53 14.40
CA GLY A 376 -43.02 10.13 15.79
C GLY A 376 -42.17 10.86 16.83
N ASN A 377 -42.57 10.77 18.09
CA ASN A 377 -41.79 11.31 19.21
C ASN A 377 -40.68 10.30 19.60
N PRO A 378 -39.44 10.75 19.83
CA PRO A 378 -38.45 9.91 20.49
C PRO A 378 -38.93 9.59 21.91
N ALA A 379 -38.93 8.31 22.33
CA ALA A 379 -39.34 7.95 23.68
C ALA A 379 -38.39 8.56 24.74
N PRO A 380 -38.90 8.99 25.91
CA PRO A 380 -38.09 9.62 26.96
C PRO A 380 -37.16 8.66 27.73
N TYR A 381 -37.14 7.36 27.44
CA TYR A 381 -36.25 6.41 28.09
C TYR A 381 -35.79 5.29 27.14
N GLY A 382 -34.47 5.15 26.99
CA GLY A 382 -33.83 3.93 26.47
C GLY A 382 -33.12 4.11 25.14
N THR A 383 -31.79 4.14 25.18
CA THR A 383 -30.91 3.83 24.05
C THR A 383 -31.19 2.40 23.57
N ALA A 384 -32.09 2.24 22.60
CA ALA A 384 -32.17 1.01 21.82
C ALA A 384 -31.01 1.03 20.82
N TYR A 385 -29.84 0.56 21.27
CA TYR A 385 -28.79 0.09 20.37
C TYR A 385 -29.33 -1.16 19.68
N LEU A 386 -29.69 -1.06 18.41
CA LEU A 386 -30.08 -2.20 17.60
C LEU A 386 -28.86 -2.68 16.81
N ASP A 387 -28.41 -3.89 17.16
CA ASP A 387 -27.42 -4.65 16.41
C ASP A 387 -27.95 -4.98 15.01
N THR A 388 -27.10 -4.76 14.00
CA THR A 388 -27.33 -5.07 12.59
C THR A 388 -27.74 -6.52 12.32
N SER A 389 -27.53 -7.43 13.27
CA SER A 389 -27.98 -8.83 13.20
C SER A 389 -29.50 -9.00 13.31
N GLU A 390 -30.22 -8.16 14.06
CA GLU A 390 -31.68 -8.26 14.27
C GLU A 390 -32.51 -7.64 13.11
N ILE A 391 -31.87 -6.80 12.29
CA ILE A 391 -32.48 -6.19 11.08
C ILE A 391 -32.79 -7.25 10.01
N ARG A 392 -32.02 -8.36 9.98
CA ARG A 392 -32.18 -9.42 8.97
C ARG A 392 -33.43 -10.29 9.16
N ASN A 393 -33.99 -10.38 10.36
CA ASN A 393 -35.02 -11.38 10.70
C ASN A 393 -36.39 -10.81 11.10
N SER A 394 -36.55 -9.50 11.24
CA SER A 394 -37.79 -8.88 11.75
C SER A 394 -38.57 -8.12 10.67
N ILE A 395 -38.96 -8.82 9.60
CA ILE A 395 -39.97 -8.31 8.67
C ILE A 395 -41.31 -8.30 9.40
N GLY A 396 -41.67 -7.16 10.00
CA GLY A 396 -43.07 -6.80 10.15
C GLY A 396 -43.57 -6.26 11.50
N ARG A 397 -42.87 -6.37 12.64
CA ARG A 397 -43.49 -5.94 13.93
C ARG A 397 -42.65 -5.21 15.00
N ASN A 398 -41.32 -5.25 15.03
CA ASN A 398 -40.59 -4.80 16.24
C ASN A 398 -39.74 -3.52 16.09
N PHE A 399 -39.70 -2.86 14.92
CA PHE A 399 -38.83 -1.67 14.73
C PHE A 399 -39.37 -0.38 15.38
N LEU A 400 -40.65 -0.37 15.79
CA LEU A 400 -41.36 0.81 16.30
C LEU A 400 -41.55 0.81 17.83
N GLU A 401 -41.02 -0.19 18.54
CA GLU A 401 -41.24 -0.38 19.98
C GLU A 401 -40.66 0.77 20.85
N GLY A 402 -39.81 1.63 20.29
CA GLY A 402 -39.23 2.81 20.95
C GLY A 402 -39.89 4.16 20.61
N PHE A 403 -40.97 4.19 19.83
CA PHE A 403 -41.64 5.43 19.41
C PHE A 403 -43.06 5.53 19.95
N THR A 404 -43.43 6.72 20.43
CA THR A 404 -44.82 7.03 20.80
C THR A 404 -45.41 8.00 19.76
N ASN A 405 -46.72 7.89 19.49
CA ASN A 405 -47.44 8.73 18.52
C ASN A 405 -46.95 8.62 17.06
N ILE A 406 -46.73 7.39 16.59
CA ILE A 406 -46.37 7.09 15.19
C ILE A 406 -47.54 7.42 14.28
N THR A 407 -47.31 8.27 13.28
CA THR A 407 -48.24 8.40 12.15
C THR A 407 -47.56 7.96 10.87
N GLU A 408 -48.13 6.94 10.22
CA GLU A 408 -47.68 6.45 8.91
C GLU A 408 -48.38 7.23 7.80
N PHE A 409 -47.63 7.73 6.82
CA PHE A 409 -48.20 8.45 5.68
C PHE A 409 -47.89 7.73 4.37
N PRO A 410 -48.88 7.52 3.48
CA PRO A 410 -48.60 7.15 2.11
C PRO A 410 -47.91 8.33 1.42
N ILE A 411 -46.69 8.11 0.95
CA ILE A 411 -45.88 9.12 0.25
C ILE A 411 -45.49 8.60 -1.12
N ASN A 412 -45.80 9.39 -2.16
CA ASN A 412 -45.42 9.08 -3.53
C ASN A 412 -44.01 9.60 -3.80
N TRP A 413 -43.06 8.69 -4.00
CA TRP A 413 -41.69 9.06 -4.32
C TRP A 413 -41.51 9.27 -5.82
N THR A 414 -40.73 10.28 -6.16
CA THR A 414 -40.14 10.48 -7.47
C THR A 414 -38.65 10.15 -7.38
N ALA A 415 -38.08 9.64 -8.47
CA ALA A 415 -36.67 9.30 -8.55
C ALA A 415 -35.98 10.28 -9.50
N PRO A 416 -35.52 11.45 -9.03
CA PRO A 416 -34.83 12.42 -9.88
C PRO A 416 -33.49 11.89 -10.40
N SER A 417 -32.90 10.88 -9.73
CA SER A 417 -31.75 10.12 -10.21
C SER A 417 -31.78 8.68 -9.67
N GLU A 418 -30.85 7.83 -10.13
CA GLU A 418 -30.73 6.44 -9.68
C GLU A 418 -30.39 6.29 -8.18
N THR A 419 -29.87 7.34 -7.55
CA THR A 419 -29.42 7.33 -6.14
C THR A 419 -30.21 8.27 -5.25
N GLN A 420 -31.19 9.00 -5.80
CA GLN A 420 -32.01 9.95 -5.07
C GLN A 420 -33.49 9.62 -5.18
N LEU A 421 -34.18 9.81 -4.05
CA LEU A 421 -35.63 9.85 -4.03
C LEU A 421 -36.05 11.22 -3.51
N GLN A 422 -37.05 11.78 -4.16
CA GLN A 422 -37.65 13.04 -3.77
C GLN A 422 -39.14 12.83 -3.54
N SER A 423 -39.64 13.38 -2.45
CA SER A 423 -41.07 13.48 -2.22
C SER A 423 -41.40 14.69 -1.37
N SER A 424 -42.68 14.84 -1.03
CA SER A 424 -43.17 15.85 -0.12
C SER A 424 -44.24 15.28 0.79
N PHE A 425 -44.31 15.76 2.02
CA PHE A 425 -45.41 15.47 2.94
C PHE A 425 -46.03 16.76 3.46
N LYS A 426 -47.29 16.68 3.88
CA LYS A 426 -47.92 17.75 4.66
C LYS A 426 -47.67 17.51 6.14
N VAL A 427 -47.22 18.53 6.86
CA VAL A 427 -47.02 18.47 8.32
C VAL A 427 -48.34 18.06 8.98
N PRO A 428 -48.36 16.96 9.74
CA PRO A 428 -49.60 16.40 10.26
C PRO A 428 -50.16 17.17 11.45
N TYR A 429 -51.43 16.92 11.76
CA TYR A 429 -52.10 17.43 12.96
C TYR A 429 -51.61 16.67 14.20
N LEU A 430 -50.40 17.01 14.65
CA LEU A 430 -49.82 16.57 15.91
C LEU A 430 -49.57 17.78 16.82
N SER A 431 -49.41 17.53 18.12
CA SER A 431 -49.09 18.58 19.09
C SER A 431 -47.78 19.29 18.70
N PRO A 432 -47.63 20.60 18.97
CA PRO A 432 -46.35 21.27 18.77
C PRO A 432 -45.23 20.62 19.59
N GLY A 433 -44.05 20.43 18.99
CA GLY A 433 -42.96 19.71 19.63
C GLY A 433 -41.86 19.23 18.67
N GLN A 434 -40.87 18.51 19.23
CA GLN A 434 -39.79 17.87 18.48
C GLN A 434 -40.20 16.44 18.10
N TYR A 435 -39.99 16.10 16.83
CA TYR A 435 -40.30 14.82 16.21
C TYR A 435 -39.08 14.30 15.45
N GLU A 436 -39.07 13.01 15.18
CA GLU A 436 -38.14 12.39 14.24
C GLU A 436 -38.90 11.90 13.01
N ILE A 437 -38.32 12.12 11.83
CA ILE A 437 -38.77 11.56 10.56
C ILE A 437 -37.88 10.38 10.23
N ILE A 438 -38.49 9.23 9.92
CA ILE A 438 -37.78 7.98 9.62
C ILE A 438 -38.28 7.43 8.29
N ILE A 439 -37.34 7.05 7.44
CA ILE A 439 -37.59 6.34 6.19
C ILE A 439 -36.93 4.98 6.26
N VAL A 440 -37.71 3.93 6.02
CA VAL A 440 -37.22 2.55 5.89
C VAL A 440 -37.52 2.03 4.48
N ARG A 441 -36.52 1.45 3.81
CA ARG A 441 -36.67 0.82 2.49
C ARG A 441 -35.64 -0.31 2.34
N ASP A 442 -36.02 -1.53 1.92
CA ASP A 442 -35.04 -2.61 1.63
C ASP A 442 -33.97 -2.81 2.73
N GLN A 443 -34.37 -2.84 4.01
CA GLN A 443 -33.47 -2.93 5.18
C GLN A 443 -32.54 -1.71 5.40
N ARG A 444 -32.79 -0.61 4.68
CA ARG A 444 -32.08 0.67 4.77
C ARG A 444 -32.89 1.67 5.61
N LEU A 445 -32.21 2.43 6.47
CA LEU A 445 -32.83 3.41 7.37
C LEU A 445 -32.14 4.77 7.25
N SER A 446 -32.93 5.83 7.12
CA SER A 446 -32.47 7.21 7.29
C SER A 446 -33.41 7.96 8.25
N ARG A 447 -32.86 8.86 9.05
CA ARG A 447 -33.58 9.63 10.07
C ARG A 447 -33.17 11.09 10.09
N THR A 448 -34.09 11.97 10.47
CA THR A 448 -33.81 13.40 10.66
C THR A 448 -34.79 14.03 11.65
N ASN A 449 -34.36 15.10 12.33
CA ASN A 449 -35.20 15.82 13.30
C ASN A 449 -36.15 16.79 12.60
N PHE A 450 -37.36 16.92 13.13
CA PHE A 450 -38.37 17.84 12.64
C PHE A 450 -39.15 18.50 13.78
N THR A 451 -39.36 19.81 13.72
CA THR A 451 -40.12 20.54 14.74
C THR A 451 -41.50 20.98 14.22
N ILE A 452 -42.57 20.56 14.90
CA ILE A 452 -43.92 21.09 14.64
C ILE A 452 -44.11 22.37 15.47
N LEU A 453 -44.36 23.49 14.78
CA LEU A 453 -44.52 24.80 15.40
C LEU A 453 -45.94 25.01 15.95
N PRO A 454 -46.11 25.74 17.07
CA PRO A 454 -47.42 26.09 17.59
C PRO A 454 -48.13 27.12 16.70
N GLY A 455 -49.45 26.92 16.49
CA GLY A 455 -50.31 27.85 15.75
C GLY A 455 -50.45 27.54 14.26
N SER A 456 -51.01 28.50 13.51
CA SER A 456 -51.11 28.48 12.06
C SER A 456 -49.97 29.30 11.44
N PRO A 457 -49.61 29.10 10.15
CA PRO A 457 -48.61 29.93 9.47
C PRO A 457 -48.89 31.41 9.69
N PRO A 458 -47.89 32.26 10.01
CA PRO A 458 -48.10 33.68 10.08
C PRO A 458 -48.65 34.16 8.72
N ALA A 459 -49.73 34.94 8.75
CA ALA A 459 -50.26 35.56 7.54
C ALA A 459 -49.13 36.29 6.82
N PRO A 460 -48.99 36.16 5.48
CA PRO A 460 -47.91 36.80 4.74
C PRO A 460 -47.92 38.29 5.07
N THR A 461 -46.90 38.74 5.78
CA THR A 461 -46.76 40.15 6.15
C THR A 461 -46.41 40.91 4.88
N PRO A 462 -47.13 41.99 4.52
CA PRO A 462 -46.75 42.81 3.37
C PRO A 462 -45.32 43.31 3.55
N ALA A 463 -44.48 43.15 2.53
CA ALA A 463 -43.07 43.51 2.57
C ALA A 463 -42.86 44.92 3.13
N GLN A 464 -42.15 45.03 4.27
CA GLN A 464 -41.66 46.30 4.78
C GLN A 464 -40.19 46.47 4.39
N THR A 465 -39.90 47.58 3.72
CA THR A 465 -38.58 48.12 3.40
C THR A 465 -37.71 48.28 4.65
N PRO A 466 -36.39 47.99 4.59
CA PRO A 466 -35.54 47.93 5.77
C PRO A 466 -35.18 49.32 6.29
N VAL A 467 -35.25 49.51 7.61
CA VAL A 467 -34.67 50.66 8.34
C VAL A 467 -33.54 50.12 9.22
N VAL A 468 -32.35 50.72 9.09
CA VAL A 468 -31.12 50.40 9.84
C VAL A 468 -31.12 51.12 11.17
N GLN A 469 -30.74 50.44 12.27
CA GLN A 469 -30.48 51.11 13.55
C GLN A 469 -29.27 50.48 14.28
N TYR A 470 -28.33 51.35 14.68
CA TYR A 470 -27.09 51.04 15.39
C TYR A 470 -27.30 51.04 16.91
N ILE A 471 -26.53 50.23 17.66
CA ILE A 471 -26.50 50.28 19.14
C ILE A 471 -25.04 50.26 19.64
N TYR A 472 -24.74 51.12 20.62
CA TYR A 472 -23.46 51.28 21.30
C TYR A 472 -23.34 50.42 22.59
N GLU A 473 -22.10 50.15 22.97
CA GLU A 473 -21.60 49.27 24.04
C GLU A 473 -21.40 49.98 25.41
N THR A 474 -21.55 49.27 26.53
CA THR A 474 -20.91 49.58 27.83
C THR A 474 -20.55 48.30 28.62
N ALA A 475 -19.37 48.33 29.29
CA ALA A 475 -18.75 47.31 30.17
C ALA A 475 -18.78 47.78 31.67
N PRO A 476 -18.24 47.09 32.74
CA PRO A 476 -17.40 45.86 32.81
C PRO A 476 -17.64 44.83 34.00
N THR A 477 -17.00 43.64 33.87
CA THR A 477 -16.49 42.51 34.76
C THR A 477 -17.00 42.20 36.19
N PRO A 478 -16.97 40.92 36.70
CA PRO A 478 -15.78 40.07 36.92
C PRO A 478 -15.85 38.58 36.42
N ALA A 479 -14.68 37.90 36.39
CA ALA A 479 -14.44 36.53 35.89
C ALA A 479 -14.29 35.48 37.03
N PRO A 480 -14.07 34.16 36.79
CA PRO A 480 -14.37 33.33 35.61
C PRO A 480 -15.27 32.10 35.97
N VAL A 481 -16.25 31.76 35.12
CA VAL A 481 -16.93 30.45 35.19
C VAL A 481 -17.00 29.85 33.79
N TYR A 482 -16.49 28.63 33.66
CA TYR A 482 -16.52 27.80 32.45
C TYR A 482 -17.98 27.60 32.00
N ASN A 483 -18.33 28.09 30.81
CA ASN A 483 -19.67 28.01 30.22
C ASN A 483 -19.61 27.35 28.83
N PRO A 484 -20.18 26.14 28.64
CA PRO A 484 -20.19 25.43 27.35
C PRO A 484 -21.18 26.02 26.31
N SER A 485 -21.75 27.21 26.54
CA SER A 485 -22.67 27.89 25.61
C SER A 485 -22.03 29.04 24.81
N GLN A 486 -20.82 28.87 24.28
CA GLN A 486 -20.43 29.70 23.13
C GLN A 486 -21.16 29.15 21.90
N SER A 487 -22.06 29.93 21.29
CA SER A 487 -22.62 29.58 19.99
C SER A 487 -21.44 29.37 19.03
N ASN A 488 -21.26 28.16 18.52
CA ASN A 488 -20.20 27.90 17.57
C ASN A 488 -20.50 28.67 16.27
N LYS A 489 -19.86 29.82 16.08
CA LYS A 489 -20.10 30.70 14.92
C LYS A 489 -19.57 30.08 13.63
N VAL A 490 -18.79 29.00 13.70
CA VAL A 490 -18.37 28.23 12.52
C VAL A 490 -19.56 27.54 11.86
N ILE A 491 -20.53 27.06 12.67
CA ILE A 491 -21.73 26.39 12.16
C ILE A 491 -22.51 27.34 11.25
N THR A 492 -22.89 28.50 11.78
CA THR A 492 -23.68 29.48 11.02
C THR A 492 -22.91 30.15 9.88
N ALA A 493 -21.60 30.33 10.01
CA ALA A 493 -20.80 31.03 9.01
C ALA A 493 -20.24 30.15 7.88
N ILE A 494 -20.05 28.84 8.12
CA ILE A 494 -19.40 27.92 7.18
C ILE A 494 -20.22 26.64 6.99
N GLU A 495 -20.62 25.95 8.06
CA GLU A 495 -21.30 24.64 7.92
C GLU A 495 -22.70 24.75 7.31
N ASP A 496 -23.57 25.59 7.87
CA ASP A 496 -24.94 25.78 7.40
C ASP A 496 -24.97 26.21 5.91
N PRO A 497 -24.15 27.19 5.45
CA PRO A 497 -24.07 27.55 4.03
C PRO A 497 -23.55 26.44 3.12
N LEU A 498 -22.85 25.44 3.65
CA LEU A 498 -22.32 24.31 2.88
C LEU A 498 -23.27 23.12 2.86
N PHE A 499 -24.41 23.16 3.56
CA PHE A 499 -25.49 22.17 3.48
C PHE A 499 -25.02 20.71 3.66
N GLY A 500 -24.09 20.46 4.60
CA GLY A 500 -23.52 19.14 4.85
C GLY A 500 -22.40 18.72 3.88
N ASN A 501 -21.97 19.61 2.98
CA ASN A 501 -20.79 19.39 2.13
C ASN A 501 -19.46 19.64 2.86
N LEU A 502 -19.50 20.16 4.10
CA LEU A 502 -18.31 20.44 4.89
C LEU A 502 -17.71 19.15 5.47
N ILE A 503 -16.41 18.91 5.24
CA ILE A 503 -15.64 17.85 5.91
C ILE A 503 -14.91 18.41 7.12
N ARG A 504 -14.17 19.51 6.96
CA ARG A 504 -13.33 20.08 8.03
C ARG A 504 -12.91 21.51 7.72
N VAL A 505 -12.69 22.29 8.76
CA VAL A 505 -12.08 23.63 8.69
C VAL A 505 -10.81 23.67 9.52
N PHE A 506 -9.72 24.19 8.97
CA PHE A 506 -8.54 24.60 9.74
C PHE A 506 -8.30 26.10 9.65
N ASN A 507 -7.83 26.69 10.74
CA ASN A 507 -7.36 28.07 10.79
C ASN A 507 -6.01 28.12 11.53
N PHE A 508 -5.07 28.86 10.95
CA PHE A 508 -3.84 29.24 11.63
C PHE A 508 -3.91 30.72 11.99
N SER A 509 -4.04 31.03 13.28
CA SER A 509 -4.05 32.43 13.70
C SER A 509 -2.62 32.97 13.74
N ASN A 510 -2.33 33.92 12.86
CA ASN A 510 -1.00 34.52 12.78
C ASN A 510 -0.65 35.36 14.03
N ARG A 511 -1.67 35.77 14.81
CA ARG A 511 -1.54 36.53 16.07
C ARG A 511 -1.00 35.65 17.20
N THR A 512 -1.56 34.47 17.38
CA THR A 512 -1.23 33.56 18.48
C THR A 512 -0.27 32.44 18.06
N LYS A 513 -0.02 32.28 16.76
CA LYS A 513 0.80 31.21 16.16
C LYS A 513 0.29 29.81 16.50
N THR A 514 -1.03 29.66 16.59
CA THR A 514 -1.71 28.40 16.95
C THR A 514 -2.64 27.95 15.84
N TRP A 515 -2.73 26.63 15.68
CA TRP A 515 -3.75 25.98 14.85
C TRP A 515 -5.03 25.77 15.64
N SER A 516 -6.15 25.91 14.96
CA SER A 516 -7.48 25.53 15.46
C SER A 516 -8.24 24.83 14.34
N PHE A 517 -9.18 23.96 14.71
CA PHE A 517 -9.95 23.20 13.75
C PHE A 517 -11.40 23.00 14.17
N TYR A 518 -12.24 22.79 13.17
CA TYR A 518 -13.64 22.42 13.30
C TYR A 518 -13.96 21.26 12.38
N ASP A 519 -14.57 20.22 12.93
CA ASP A 519 -15.11 19.06 12.23
C ASP A 519 -16.59 18.89 12.62
N PRO A 520 -17.51 18.80 11.64
CA PRO A 520 -18.94 18.60 11.93
C PRO A 520 -19.28 17.19 12.41
N ASP A 521 -18.32 16.23 12.40
CA ASP A 521 -18.51 14.90 12.97
C ASP A 521 -18.85 15.01 14.49
N PRO A 522 -20.05 14.56 14.91
CA PRO A 522 -20.48 14.61 16.31
C PRO A 522 -19.52 13.90 17.27
N ASP A 523 -18.82 12.85 16.83
CA ASP A 523 -17.86 12.12 17.65
C ASP A 523 -16.61 12.97 17.96
N LEU A 524 -16.34 13.97 17.12
CA LEU A 524 -15.23 14.92 17.27
C LEU A 524 -15.68 16.27 17.86
N ALA A 525 -16.96 16.44 18.19
CA ALA A 525 -17.49 17.70 18.70
C ALA A 525 -16.76 18.18 19.97
N SER A 526 -16.34 17.25 20.83
CA SER A 526 -15.63 17.55 22.09
C SER A 526 -14.18 18.00 21.91
N ILE A 527 -13.57 17.73 20.75
CA ILE A 527 -12.17 18.08 20.45
C ILE A 527 -12.03 19.28 19.51
N ASN A 528 -13.14 19.79 18.98
CA ASN A 528 -13.14 21.00 18.17
C ASN A 528 -12.57 22.19 18.95
N THR A 529 -11.70 22.95 18.30
CA THR A 529 -10.97 24.09 18.91
C THR A 529 -11.24 25.42 18.21
N LEU A 530 -11.81 25.37 17.00
CA LEU A 530 -12.27 26.53 16.26
C LEU A 530 -13.77 26.74 16.52
N HIS A 531 -14.11 27.83 17.22
CA HIS A 531 -15.49 28.16 17.58
C HIS A 531 -15.96 29.52 17.02
N THR A 532 -15.05 30.29 16.41
CA THR A 532 -15.33 31.62 15.88
C THR A 532 -14.65 31.82 14.53
N ILE A 533 -15.26 32.65 13.68
CA ILE A 533 -14.70 33.09 12.41
C ILE A 533 -14.36 34.57 12.53
N ASN A 534 -13.12 34.94 12.25
CA ASN A 534 -12.60 36.29 12.32
C ASN A 534 -12.44 36.86 10.91
N SER A 535 -12.86 38.11 10.73
CA SER A 535 -12.59 38.83 9.48
C SER A 535 -11.09 39.15 9.37
N GLY A 536 -10.54 38.99 8.17
CA GLY A 536 -9.12 39.17 7.86
C GLY A 536 -8.25 37.92 8.05
N GLU A 537 -8.84 36.79 8.48
CA GLU A 537 -8.12 35.52 8.61
C GLU A 537 -8.39 34.56 7.44
N VAL A 538 -7.52 33.55 7.31
CA VAL A 538 -7.58 32.55 6.25
C VAL A 538 -7.95 31.20 6.82
N TYR A 539 -8.86 30.52 6.13
CA TYR A 539 -9.42 29.24 6.51
C TYR A 539 -9.17 28.22 5.40
N TRP A 540 -8.71 27.03 5.79
CA TRP A 540 -8.65 25.86 4.92
C TRP A 540 -9.94 25.09 5.11
N ILE A 541 -10.79 25.07 4.08
CA ILE A 541 -12.10 24.42 4.11
C ILE A 541 -12.04 23.20 3.20
N LYS A 542 -12.23 22.01 3.77
CA LYS A 542 -12.33 20.76 3.01
C LYS A 542 -13.79 20.45 2.73
N VAL A 543 -14.14 20.20 1.47
CA VAL A 543 -15.52 19.87 1.06
C VAL A 543 -15.57 18.55 0.29
N HIS A 544 -16.72 17.87 0.29
CA HIS A 544 -16.92 16.59 -0.39
C HIS A 544 -17.00 16.75 -1.92
N ILE A 545 -17.74 17.75 -2.40
CA ILE A 545 -18.02 17.97 -3.82
C ILE A 545 -17.83 19.45 -4.22
N ASP A 546 -17.58 19.68 -5.51
CA ASP A 546 -17.52 21.01 -6.10
C ASP A 546 -18.85 21.74 -5.97
N GLY A 547 -18.81 23.05 -5.74
CA GLY A 547 -20.03 23.86 -5.71
C GLY A 547 -19.77 25.35 -5.48
N THR A 548 -20.76 26.16 -5.82
CA THR A 548 -20.75 27.60 -5.49
C THR A 548 -21.56 27.83 -4.21
N TYR A 549 -20.91 28.37 -3.19
CA TYR A 549 -21.51 28.60 -1.86
C TYR A 549 -21.35 30.05 -1.42
N THR A 550 -22.31 30.56 -0.66
CA THR A 550 -22.24 31.92 -0.11
C THR A 550 -21.49 31.90 1.22
N LEU A 551 -20.21 32.27 1.19
CA LEU A 551 -19.33 32.33 2.36
C LEU A 551 -18.83 33.76 2.56
N ASN A 552 -19.00 34.30 3.77
CA ASN A 552 -18.73 35.72 4.08
C ASN A 552 -19.51 36.69 3.17
N ASN A 553 -20.81 36.43 2.97
CA ASN A 553 -21.69 37.21 2.10
C ASN A 553 -21.19 37.35 0.64
N LYS A 554 -20.32 36.45 0.18
CA LYS A 554 -19.78 36.42 -1.19
C LYS A 554 -19.95 35.01 -1.78
N PRO A 555 -20.35 34.88 -3.05
CA PRO A 555 -20.34 33.58 -3.73
C PRO A 555 -18.88 33.12 -3.91
N ARG A 556 -18.60 31.87 -3.54
CA ARG A 556 -17.28 31.25 -3.67
C ARG A 556 -17.42 29.91 -4.34
N GLN A 557 -16.63 29.70 -5.39
CA GLN A 557 -16.45 28.38 -5.97
C GLN A 557 -15.50 27.59 -5.07
N LEU A 558 -15.98 26.46 -4.56
CA LEU A 558 -15.18 25.47 -3.85
C LEU A 558 -15.08 24.22 -4.72
N TYR A 559 -13.92 23.59 -4.69
CA TYR A 559 -13.63 22.32 -5.36
C TYR A 559 -13.52 21.22 -4.32
N SER A 560 -13.87 19.99 -4.68
CA SER A 560 -13.71 18.81 -3.84
C SER A 560 -12.28 18.73 -3.30
N GLY A 561 -12.14 18.50 -1.99
CA GLY A 561 -10.87 18.61 -1.30
C GLY A 561 -10.65 19.98 -0.65
N TRP A 562 -9.39 20.41 -0.53
CA TRP A 562 -9.00 21.58 0.26
C TRP A 562 -9.09 22.89 -0.51
N ASN A 563 -9.79 23.86 0.07
CA ASN A 563 -9.96 25.21 -0.47
C ASN A 563 -9.42 26.24 0.52
N LEU A 564 -8.67 27.22 0.01
CA LEU A 564 -8.21 28.34 0.82
C LEU A 564 -9.19 29.50 0.71
N VAL A 565 -9.80 29.89 1.82
CA VAL A 565 -10.84 30.92 1.87
C VAL A 565 -10.48 32.00 2.86
N ALA A 566 -10.37 33.25 2.38
CA ALA A 566 -10.21 34.43 3.23
C ALA A 566 -11.60 34.96 3.66
N TYR A 567 -11.80 35.12 4.97
CA TYR A 567 -13.02 35.67 5.57
C TYR A 567 -12.86 37.14 5.97
#